data_AF-A0A7S0D793-F1
#
_entry.id   AF-A0A7S0D793-F1
#
_cell.length_a   1.000
_cell.length_b   1.000
_cell.length_c   1.000
_cell.angle_alpha   90.00
_cell.angle_beta   90.00
_cell.angle_gamma   90.00
#
_symmetry.space_group_name_H-M   'P 1'
#
loop_
_entity.id
_entity.type
_entity.pdbx_description
1 polymer ?
#
loop_
_entity_poly.entity_id
_entity_poly.type
_entity_poly.pdbx_seq_one_letter_code
_entity_poly.pdbx_strand_id
1 'polypeptide(L)'
;IRFPKEGTWEVQIYAKAVDQPGSFPYAIPFVIHAENKTSLPKFPQQKSAKPGERIISPLTNELKLGARVMFSFLSRLAVKAAVMYHDEWFYLRKDSKGVWTGFVNLIQGPGPVKVVVKYPKGGKSFWTLVEYQCVPDQESDSKKRTPRR
;
A
#
# COMPACT_ATOMS: atom_id res chain seq x y z
N ILE A 1 -6.14 2.06 14.74
CA ILE A 1 -5.41 3.16 14.06
C ILE A 1 -3.93 2.82 14.13
N ARG A 2 -3.15 2.92 13.05
CA ARG A 2 -1.70 2.60 13.04
C ARG A 2 -0.92 3.86 12.68
N PHE A 3 0.09 4.24 13.46
CA PHE A 3 0.82 5.51 13.35
C PHE A 3 2.24 5.30 12.85
N PRO A 4 2.70 5.92 11.75
CA PRO A 4 3.96 5.58 11.09
C PRO A 4 5.21 5.76 11.98
N LYS A 5 5.12 6.57 13.05
CA LYS A 5 6.17 6.75 14.05
C LYS A 5 5.55 6.95 15.43
N GLU A 6 6.34 6.62 16.44
CA GLU A 6 6.09 7.02 17.83
C GLU A 6 6.01 8.54 17.95
N GLY A 7 5.19 9.01 18.87
CA GLY A 7 5.11 10.42 19.21
C GLY A 7 3.68 10.93 19.35
N THR A 8 3.58 12.24 19.51
CA THR A 8 2.33 12.94 19.71
C THR A 8 1.84 13.49 18.37
N TRP A 9 0.64 13.08 17.98
CA TRP A 9 -0.01 13.51 16.75
C TRP A 9 -1.20 14.39 17.09
N GLU A 10 -1.24 15.59 16.53
CA GLU A 10 -2.43 16.45 16.59
C GLU A 10 -3.32 16.17 15.38
N VAL A 11 -4.58 15.82 15.66
CA VAL A 11 -5.61 15.61 14.65
C VAL A 11 -6.63 16.72 14.77
N GLN A 12 -6.73 17.53 13.73
CA GLN A 12 -7.73 18.59 13.64
C GLN A 12 -8.95 18.06 12.89
N ILE A 13 -10.09 17.99 13.57
CA ILE A 13 -11.34 17.55 12.97
C ILE A 13 -12.13 18.76 12.52
N TYR A 14 -12.53 18.75 11.25
CA TYR A 14 -13.43 19.75 10.66
C TYR A 14 -14.73 19.05 10.28
N ALA A 15 -15.87 19.60 10.70
CA ALA A 15 -17.17 18.98 10.50
C ALA A 15 -18.24 20.02 10.18
N LYS A 16 -19.26 19.62 9.44
CA LYS A 16 -20.44 20.46 9.15
C LYS A 16 -21.71 19.63 9.20
N ALA A 17 -22.85 20.28 9.41
CA ALA A 17 -24.16 19.65 9.29
C ALA A 17 -24.44 19.23 7.84
N VAL A 18 -25.23 18.17 7.66
CA VAL A 18 -25.49 17.53 6.36
C VAL A 18 -26.07 18.51 5.33
N ASP A 19 -26.86 19.45 5.79
CA ASP A 19 -27.62 20.44 5.04
C ASP A 19 -26.94 21.81 4.92
N GLN A 20 -25.74 21.98 5.48
CA GLN A 20 -25.07 23.26 5.49
C GLN A 20 -24.19 23.45 4.22
N PRO A 21 -24.53 24.40 3.33
CA PRO A 21 -23.66 24.77 2.21
C PRO A 21 -22.43 25.53 2.74
N GLY A 22 -21.29 25.39 2.06
CA GLY A 22 -20.02 26.04 2.46
C GLY A 22 -18.95 25.08 2.99
N SER A 23 -17.91 25.67 3.59
CA SER A 23 -16.71 24.97 4.10
C SER A 23 -16.98 24.21 5.40
N PHE A 24 -16.03 23.36 5.80
CA PHE A 24 -16.10 22.60 7.05
C PHE A 24 -15.45 23.45 8.16
N PRO A 25 -16.23 24.02 9.10
CA PRO A 25 -15.63 24.70 10.24
C PRO A 25 -14.83 23.72 11.11
N TYR A 26 -13.84 24.27 11.81
CA TYR A 26 -13.07 23.54 12.80
C TYR A 26 -14.00 23.07 13.93
N ALA A 27 -13.97 21.79 14.24
CA ALA A 27 -14.82 21.20 15.27
C ALA A 27 -14.06 21.03 16.59
N ILE A 28 -12.95 20.29 16.58
CA ILE A 28 -12.22 19.92 17.81
C ILE A 28 -10.81 19.40 17.48
N PRO A 29 -9.80 19.66 18.34
CA PRO A 29 -8.51 18.99 18.26
C PRO A 29 -8.54 17.68 19.05
N PHE A 30 -7.87 16.66 18.54
CA PHE A 30 -7.56 15.44 19.30
C PHE A 30 -6.06 15.24 19.32
N VAL A 31 -5.53 14.95 20.50
CA VAL A 31 -4.14 14.53 20.67
C VAL A 31 -4.09 13.03 20.77
N ILE A 32 -3.28 12.40 19.92
CA ILE A 32 -3.06 10.96 19.95
C ILE A 32 -1.61 10.69 20.31
N HIS A 33 -1.41 10.02 21.44
CA HIS A 33 -0.11 9.52 21.85
C HIS A 33 0.08 8.12 21.25
N ALA A 34 0.98 8.03 20.28
CA ALA A 34 1.35 6.78 19.66
C ALA A 34 2.60 6.21 20.35
N GLU A 35 2.40 5.21 21.19
CA GLU A 35 3.48 4.35 21.71
C GLU A 35 3.57 3.10 20.84
N ASN A 36 4.71 2.83 20.22
CA ASN A 36 4.95 1.58 19.51
C ASN A 36 5.97 0.75 20.28
N LYS A 37 5.55 -0.42 20.80
CA LYS A 37 6.48 -1.46 21.25
C LYS A 37 6.98 -2.35 20.11
N THR A 38 6.66 -2.00 18.87
CA THR A 38 6.96 -2.80 17.68
C THR A 38 7.29 -1.83 16.57
N SER A 39 8.47 -1.96 15.96
CA SER A 39 8.80 -1.23 14.74
C SER A 39 7.71 -1.53 13.73
N LEU A 40 6.89 -0.53 13.39
CA LEU A 40 5.86 -0.76 12.40
C LEU A 40 6.54 -1.17 11.10
N PRO A 41 5.96 -2.14 10.36
CA PRO A 41 6.42 -2.41 9.02
C PRO A 41 6.36 -1.08 8.27
N LYS A 42 7.49 -0.69 7.66
CA LYS A 42 7.59 0.54 6.87
C LYS A 42 6.35 0.60 5.97
N PHE A 43 5.69 1.76 5.87
CA PHE A 43 4.61 1.89 4.90
C PHE A 43 5.24 1.82 3.50
N PRO A 44 4.59 1.20 2.50
CA PRO A 44 5.21 1.08 1.19
C PRO A 44 5.46 2.48 0.60
N GLN A 45 6.54 2.61 -0.17
CA GLN A 45 6.96 3.91 -0.69
C GLN A 45 5.97 4.37 -1.77
N GLN A 46 5.01 5.22 -1.40
CA GLN A 46 4.11 5.88 -2.32
C GLN A 46 4.88 6.95 -3.12
N LYS A 47 5.04 6.74 -4.43
CA LYS A 47 5.89 7.59 -5.28
C LYS A 47 5.11 8.67 -6.02
N SER A 48 3.86 8.40 -6.44
CA SER A 48 3.10 9.33 -7.29
C SER A 48 1.59 9.14 -7.16
N ALA A 49 1.01 9.57 -6.03
CA ALA A 49 -0.45 9.59 -5.89
C ALA A 49 -1.02 10.93 -6.35
N LYS A 50 -2.02 10.86 -7.23
CA LYS A 50 -2.85 12.02 -7.58
C LYS A 50 -3.98 12.21 -6.55
N PRO A 51 -4.61 13.40 -6.48
CA PRO A 51 -5.79 13.61 -5.64
C PRO A 51 -6.87 12.55 -5.90
N GLY A 52 -7.37 11.95 -4.83
CA GLY A 52 -8.38 10.88 -4.89
C GLY A 52 -7.82 9.46 -5.11
N GLU A 53 -6.50 9.30 -5.21
CA GLU A 53 -5.86 7.99 -5.28
C GLU A 53 -5.42 7.52 -3.90
N ARG A 54 -5.62 6.23 -3.62
CA ARG A 54 -5.20 5.61 -2.36
C ARG A 54 -4.93 4.13 -2.52
N ILE A 55 -3.89 3.66 -1.83
CA ILE A 55 -3.64 2.23 -1.67
C ILE A 55 -4.68 1.66 -0.69
N ILE A 56 -5.24 0.51 -1.02
CA ILE A 56 -6.19 -0.24 -0.17
C ILE A 56 -5.50 -1.49 0.38
N SER A 57 -4.73 -2.20 -0.45
CA SER A 57 -3.98 -3.39 -0.07
C SER A 57 -2.80 -3.64 -1.02
N PRO A 58 -1.68 -4.20 -0.55
CA PRO A 58 -1.31 -4.38 0.86
C PRO A 58 -0.82 -3.07 1.49
N LEU A 59 -1.02 -2.93 2.82
CA LEU A 59 -0.62 -1.75 3.61
C LEU A 59 0.63 -2.03 4.47
N THR A 60 1.61 -2.71 3.87
CA THR A 60 2.93 -3.04 4.43
C THR A 60 3.97 -2.83 3.35
N ASN A 61 5.21 -2.43 3.67
CA ASN A 61 6.30 -2.35 2.69
C ASN A 61 6.87 -3.71 2.33
N GLU A 62 6.84 -4.68 3.25
CA GLU A 62 7.41 -6.01 3.04
C GLU A 62 6.32 -7.03 2.68
N LEU A 63 6.58 -7.79 1.62
CA LEU A 63 5.77 -8.91 1.17
C LEU A 63 6.59 -10.19 1.32
N LYS A 64 5.94 -11.30 1.69
CA LYS A 64 6.61 -12.57 1.89
C LYS A 64 6.74 -13.34 0.58
N LEU A 65 7.94 -13.83 0.29
CA LEU A 65 8.17 -14.78 -0.78
C LEU A 65 7.29 -16.02 -0.58
N GLY A 66 6.73 -16.56 -1.66
CA GLY A 66 5.77 -17.67 -1.64
C GLY A 66 4.32 -17.26 -1.39
N ALA A 67 4.06 -16.01 -0.98
CA ALA A 67 2.71 -15.55 -0.72
C ALA A 67 1.91 -15.27 -2.02
N ARG A 68 0.61 -15.55 -1.96
CA ARG A 68 -0.39 -15.05 -2.91
C ARG A 68 -0.99 -13.76 -2.38
N VAL A 69 -0.62 -12.63 -2.98
CA VAL A 69 -0.95 -11.30 -2.45
C VAL A 69 -2.04 -10.63 -3.29
N MET A 70 -3.07 -10.10 -2.63
CA MET A 70 -4.08 -9.25 -3.26
C MET A 70 -3.62 -7.79 -3.28
N PHE A 71 -3.44 -7.25 -4.47
CA PHE A 71 -3.21 -5.83 -4.69
C PHE A 71 -4.54 -5.14 -4.95
N SER A 72 -4.76 -4.02 -4.27
CA SER A 72 -5.96 -3.20 -4.40
C SER A 72 -5.65 -1.72 -4.19
N PHE A 73 -6.13 -0.86 -5.09
CA PHE A 73 -6.04 0.59 -4.92
C PHE A 73 -7.14 1.31 -5.71
N LEU A 74 -7.47 2.53 -5.28
CA LEU A 74 -8.42 3.40 -5.96
C LEU A 74 -7.65 4.31 -6.93
N SER A 75 -8.00 4.24 -8.22
CA SER A 75 -7.65 5.27 -9.20
C SER A 75 -8.70 5.33 -10.31
N ARG A 76 -9.51 6.39 -10.27
CA ARG A 76 -10.56 6.62 -11.27
C ARG A 76 -9.98 7.08 -12.62
N LEU A 77 -8.85 7.77 -12.59
CA LEU A 77 -8.22 8.36 -13.78
C LEU A 77 -7.32 7.37 -14.53
N ALA A 78 -6.80 6.34 -13.88
CA ALA A 78 -6.00 5.33 -14.55
C ALA A 78 -6.85 4.57 -15.60
N VAL A 79 -6.21 4.27 -16.73
CA VAL A 79 -6.76 3.48 -17.85
C VAL A 79 -6.15 2.09 -17.94
N LYS A 80 -4.96 1.87 -17.36
CA LYS A 80 -4.35 0.56 -17.16
C LYS A 80 -3.61 0.55 -15.82
N ALA A 81 -3.57 -0.62 -15.19
CA ALA A 81 -2.75 -0.86 -14.02
C ALA A 81 -2.18 -2.27 -14.04
N ALA A 82 -0.99 -2.43 -13.48
CA ALA A 82 -0.35 -3.72 -13.32
C ALA A 82 0.50 -3.74 -12.04
N VAL A 83 0.81 -4.94 -11.58
CA VAL A 83 1.93 -5.19 -10.67
C VAL A 83 3.10 -5.69 -11.51
N MET A 84 4.28 -5.11 -11.31
CA MET A 84 5.53 -5.57 -11.88
C MET A 84 6.35 -6.30 -10.82
N TYR A 85 6.83 -7.49 -11.17
CA TYR A 85 7.67 -8.32 -10.32
C TYR A 85 8.59 -9.17 -11.19
N HIS A 86 9.91 -8.97 -11.08
CA HIS A 86 10.94 -9.64 -11.91
C HIS A 86 10.60 -9.65 -13.41
N ASP A 87 10.41 -8.45 -13.97
CA ASP A 87 10.07 -8.21 -15.37
C ASP A 87 8.72 -8.76 -15.87
N GLU A 88 7.99 -9.50 -15.03
CA GLU A 88 6.62 -9.93 -15.32
C GLU A 88 5.59 -8.84 -14.99
N TRP A 89 4.57 -8.75 -15.84
CA TRP A 89 3.48 -7.79 -15.72
C TRP A 89 2.16 -8.50 -15.41
N PHE A 90 1.63 -8.24 -14.22
CA PHE A 90 0.35 -8.78 -13.77
C PHE A 90 -0.72 -7.69 -13.85
N TYR A 91 -1.47 -7.66 -14.95
CA TYR A 91 -2.50 -6.64 -15.17
C TYR A 91 -3.67 -6.79 -14.20
N LEU A 92 -4.08 -5.67 -13.61
CA LEU A 92 -5.17 -5.59 -12.65
C LEU A 92 -6.49 -5.27 -13.37
N ARG A 93 -7.61 -5.62 -12.73
CA ARG A 93 -8.96 -5.33 -13.22
C ARG A 93 -9.55 -4.16 -12.48
N LYS A 94 -10.15 -3.21 -13.22
CA LYS A 94 -10.88 -2.06 -12.67
C LYS A 94 -12.34 -2.42 -12.51
N ASP A 95 -12.92 -2.14 -11.35
CA ASP A 95 -14.35 -2.23 -11.12
C ASP A 95 -15.09 -0.93 -11.51
N SER A 96 -16.42 -0.93 -11.38
CA SER A 96 -17.26 0.24 -11.69
C SER A 96 -17.03 1.44 -10.77
N LYS A 97 -16.42 1.23 -9.60
CA LYS A 97 -16.10 2.27 -8.60
C LYS A 97 -14.70 2.86 -8.81
N GLY A 98 -13.93 2.33 -9.76
CA GLY A 98 -12.57 2.73 -10.07
C GLY A 98 -11.50 2.10 -9.18
N VAL A 99 -11.83 1.00 -8.51
CA VAL A 99 -10.89 0.20 -7.72
C VAL A 99 -10.23 -0.82 -8.65
N TRP A 100 -8.90 -0.86 -8.62
CA TRP A 100 -8.09 -1.82 -9.35
C TRP A 100 -7.72 -2.97 -8.43
N THR A 101 -7.94 -4.21 -8.87
CA THR A 101 -7.66 -5.41 -8.07
C THR A 101 -6.99 -6.53 -8.87
N GLY A 102 -6.18 -7.35 -8.20
CA GLY A 102 -5.60 -8.56 -8.77
C GLY A 102 -4.72 -9.30 -7.76
N PHE A 103 -4.59 -10.61 -7.98
CA PHE A 103 -3.71 -11.47 -7.18
C PHE A 103 -2.40 -11.73 -7.92
N VAL A 104 -1.28 -11.70 -7.19
CA VAL A 104 0.04 -12.06 -7.70
C VAL A 104 0.69 -13.09 -6.77
N ASN A 105 1.29 -14.12 -7.36
CA ASN A 105 2.06 -15.12 -6.63
C ASN A 105 3.52 -14.68 -6.61
N LEU A 106 4.07 -14.44 -5.42
CA LEU A 106 5.44 -13.93 -5.27
C LEU A 106 6.45 -15.09 -5.19
N ILE A 107 6.64 -15.81 -6.30
CA ILE A 107 7.43 -17.06 -6.33
C ILE A 107 8.78 -16.96 -7.05
N GLN A 108 9.09 -15.82 -7.68
CA GLN A 108 10.25 -15.68 -8.55
C GLN A 108 11.56 -15.33 -7.81
N GLY A 109 11.45 -14.87 -6.55
CA GLY A 109 12.60 -14.55 -5.69
C GLY A 109 12.46 -13.20 -4.97
N PRO A 110 13.32 -12.88 -4.00
CA PRO A 110 13.34 -11.58 -3.34
C PRO A 110 13.57 -10.44 -4.33
N GLY A 111 13.03 -9.25 -4.06
CA GLY A 111 13.18 -8.11 -4.97
C GLY A 111 12.04 -7.10 -4.89
N PRO A 112 12.14 -5.98 -5.62
CA PRO A 112 11.11 -4.96 -5.63
C PRO A 112 9.84 -5.46 -6.33
N VAL A 113 8.68 -5.08 -5.78
CA VAL A 113 7.37 -5.29 -6.39
C VAL A 113 6.72 -3.93 -6.57
N LYS A 114 6.42 -3.54 -7.82
CA LYS A 114 5.93 -2.20 -8.14
C LYS A 114 4.50 -2.24 -8.63
N VAL A 115 3.62 -1.43 -8.06
CA VAL A 115 2.30 -1.16 -8.65
C VAL A 115 2.46 0.02 -9.59
N VAL A 116 2.10 -0.20 -10.85
CA VAL A 116 2.27 0.78 -11.92
C VAL A 116 0.95 1.12 -12.60
N VAL A 117 0.79 2.38 -12.98
CA VAL A 117 -0.45 2.93 -13.54
C VAL A 117 -0.18 3.74 -14.79
N LYS A 118 -1.11 3.64 -15.75
CA LYS A 118 -1.12 4.48 -16.96
C LYS A 118 -2.31 5.42 -16.93
N TYR A 119 -2.04 6.70 -17.20
CA TYR A 119 -3.07 7.73 -17.36
C TYR A 119 -3.30 8.08 -18.84
N PRO A 120 -4.51 8.51 -19.21
CA PRO A 120 -4.88 8.75 -20.60
C PRO A 120 -4.03 9.83 -21.29
N LYS A 121 -3.62 10.87 -20.55
CA LYS A 121 -2.77 11.97 -21.07
C LYS A 121 -1.27 11.79 -20.80
N GLY A 122 -0.84 10.61 -20.35
CA GLY A 122 0.54 10.35 -19.90
C GLY A 122 1.49 9.76 -20.95
N GLY A 123 1.10 9.72 -22.23
CA GLY A 123 1.90 9.11 -23.30
C GLY A 123 1.91 7.57 -23.25
N LYS A 124 3.02 6.94 -23.69
CA LYS A 124 3.18 5.47 -23.67
C LYS A 124 3.63 4.91 -22.31
N SER A 125 4.00 5.76 -21.36
CA SER A 125 4.68 5.37 -20.12
C SER A 125 3.72 4.99 -18.99
N PHE A 126 4.20 4.09 -18.12
CA PHE A 126 3.60 3.78 -16.83
C PHE A 126 4.32 4.55 -15.72
N TRP A 127 3.58 4.92 -14.69
CA TRP A 127 4.08 5.58 -13.47
C TRP A 127 4.04 4.60 -12.31
N THR A 128 5.10 4.55 -11.50
CA THR A 128 5.08 3.78 -10.25
C THR A 128 4.23 4.52 -9.22
N LEU A 129 3.14 3.89 -8.79
CA LEU A 129 2.27 4.41 -7.74
C LEU A 129 2.87 4.10 -6.36
N VAL A 130 3.26 2.84 -6.18
CA VAL A 130 3.80 2.32 -4.92
C VAL A 130 4.81 1.21 -5.19
N GLU A 131 5.84 1.14 -4.35
CA GLU A 131 6.86 0.10 -4.37
C GLU A 131 6.91 -0.63 -3.02
N TYR A 132 7.00 -1.96 -3.11
CA TYR A 132 7.12 -2.91 -2.02
C TYR A 132 8.43 -3.68 -2.15
N GLN A 133 8.87 -4.32 -1.07
CA GLN A 133 9.98 -5.25 -1.05
C GLN A 133 9.48 -6.67 -0.80
N CYS A 134 9.70 -7.58 -1.75
CA CYS A 134 9.56 -9.01 -1.50
C CYS A 134 10.81 -9.50 -0.75
N VAL A 135 10.60 -10.10 0.42
CA VAL A 135 11.66 -10.63 1.30
C VAL A 135 11.49 -12.14 1.48
N PRO A 136 12.58 -12.89 1.73
CA PRO A 136 12.48 -14.30 2.10
C PRO A 136 11.56 -14.48 3.31
N ASP A 137 10.87 -15.62 3.35
CA ASP A 137 10.17 -16.01 4.56
C ASP A 137 11.20 -16.50 5.60
N GLN A 138 11.21 -15.88 6.77
CA GLN A 138 12.24 -16.12 7.79
C GLN A 138 11.93 -17.35 8.67
N GLU A 139 10.94 -18.18 8.30
CA GLU A 139 10.45 -19.27 9.15
C GLU A 139 11.11 -20.65 8.92
N SER A 140 12.14 -20.77 8.06
CA SER A 140 12.70 -22.08 7.69
C SER A 140 14.18 -22.33 8.06
N ASP A 141 14.76 -21.59 9.01
CA ASP A 141 16.15 -21.85 9.47
C ASP A 141 16.28 -22.26 10.95
N SER A 142 15.18 -22.27 11.71
CA SER A 142 15.19 -22.65 13.13
C SER A 142 15.01 -24.15 13.40
N LYS A 143 14.85 -25.01 12.38
CA LYS A 143 14.62 -26.47 12.54
C LYS A 143 15.80 -27.37 12.17
N LYS A 144 17.04 -26.88 12.14
CA LYS A 144 18.25 -27.73 11.91
C LYS A 144 19.36 -27.58 12.97
N ARG A 145 19.02 -27.72 14.25
CA ARG A 145 19.97 -28.13 15.32
C ARG A 145 19.11 -28.91 16.32
N THR A 146 19.16 -30.24 16.45
CA THR A 146 20.28 -31.11 16.82
C THR A 146 19.94 -32.56 16.41
N PRO A 147 20.91 -33.47 16.20
CA PRO A 147 21.31 -34.30 17.34
C PRO A 147 22.83 -34.48 17.42
N ARG A 148 23.36 -34.38 18.64
CA ARG A 148 24.62 -35.04 18.99
C ARG A 148 24.32 -35.88 20.22
N ARG A 149 24.33 -37.19 20.01
CA ARG A 149 24.59 -38.19 21.05
C ARG A 149 26.03 -38.04 21.51
#